data_AF-A0A6B3EHM3-F1
#
_entry.id   AF-A0A6B3EHM3-F1
#
_cell.length_a   1.000
_cell.length_b   1.000
_cell.length_c   1.000
_cell.angle_alpha   90.00
_cell.angle_beta   90.00
_cell.angle_gamma   90.00
#
_symmetry.space_group_name_H-M   'P 1'
#
loop_
_entity.id
_entity.type
_entity.pdbx_description
1 polymer ?
#
loop_
_entity_poly.entity_id
_entity_poly.type
_entity_poly.pdbx_seq_one_letter_code
_entity_poly.pdbx_strand_id
1 'polypeptide(L)'
;CFGTCSLVLEPGASAYEELLRQQSRAGVFTLLDPNIRAGLIPDPAAYRARFLDWLPYVDLLKLSEEDAAWLGDDVAGWAAAGPAAVVVTRGGEGLHVTTRKGEEFSVPGV
;
A
#
# COMPACT_ATOMS: atom_id res chain seq x y z
N CYS A 1 -9.46 2.55 6.02
CA CYS A 1 -8.34 1.58 5.95
C CYS A 1 -8.81 0.42 5.11
N PHE A 2 -8.12 0.13 4.01
CA PHE A 2 -8.39 -0.98 3.10
C PHE A 2 -7.26 -2.00 3.19
N GLY A 3 -7.55 -3.30 3.11
CA GLY A 3 -6.49 -4.32 3.11
C GLY A 3 -6.92 -5.78 2.97
N THR A 4 -5.92 -6.66 2.75
CA THR A 4 -6.04 -8.12 2.62
C THR A 4 -6.97 -8.61 1.49
N CYS A 5 -7.74 -9.70 1.71
CA CYS A 5 -8.67 -10.32 0.76
C CYS A 5 -9.69 -9.38 0.10
N SER A 6 -9.94 -8.20 0.68
CA SER A 6 -10.88 -7.21 0.12
C SER A 6 -10.48 -6.72 -1.27
N LEU A 7 -9.18 -6.76 -1.61
CA LEU A 7 -8.64 -6.27 -2.89
C LEU A 7 -8.22 -7.39 -3.85
N VAL A 8 -8.39 -8.66 -3.47
CA VAL A 8 -7.92 -9.81 -4.24
C VAL A 8 -9.06 -10.58 -4.89
N LEU A 9 -10.19 -10.74 -4.20
CA LEU A 9 -11.28 -11.63 -4.63
C LEU A 9 -12.43 -10.84 -5.24
N GLU A 10 -12.80 -11.17 -6.48
CA GLU A 10 -13.99 -10.64 -7.12
C GLU A 10 -15.28 -11.27 -6.57
N PRO A 11 -16.40 -10.53 -6.52
CA PRO A 11 -16.61 -9.15 -7.00
C PRO A 11 -16.15 -8.05 -6.03
N GLY A 12 -15.61 -8.43 -4.86
CA GLY A 12 -15.25 -7.50 -3.79
C GLY A 12 -14.12 -6.56 -4.18
N ALA A 13 -13.10 -7.09 -4.85
CA ALA A 13 -11.93 -6.32 -5.25
C ALA A 13 -12.30 -5.09 -6.08
N SER A 14 -13.13 -5.24 -7.12
CA SER A 14 -13.62 -4.11 -7.92
C SER A 14 -14.45 -3.11 -7.11
N ALA A 15 -15.31 -3.58 -6.20
CA ALA A 15 -16.14 -2.71 -5.36
C ALA A 15 -15.29 -1.85 -4.38
N TYR A 16 -14.26 -2.43 -3.77
CA TYR A 16 -13.37 -1.70 -2.87
C TYR A 16 -12.48 -0.71 -3.61
N GLU A 17 -12.05 -1.01 -4.84
CA GLU A 17 -11.33 -0.05 -5.69
C GLU A 17 -12.20 1.17 -6.01
N GLU A 18 -13.46 0.94 -6.37
CA GLU A 18 -14.38 2.04 -6.65
C GLU A 18 -14.60 2.89 -5.39
N LEU A 19 -14.80 2.25 -4.24
CA LEU A 19 -14.94 2.94 -2.97
C LEU A 19 -13.70 3.78 -2.63
N LEU A 20 -12.49 3.23 -2.81
CA LEU A 20 -11.24 3.97 -2.61
C LEU A 20 -11.22 5.25 -3.44
N ARG A 21 -11.50 5.14 -4.75
CA ARG A 21 -11.51 6.28 -5.67
C ARG A 21 -12.57 7.31 -5.28
N GLN A 22 -13.77 6.86 -4.90
CA GLN A 22 -14.87 7.74 -4.48
C GLN A 22 -14.51 8.51 -3.20
N GLN A 23 -14.01 7.82 -2.17
CA GLN A 23 -13.70 8.43 -0.88
C GLN A 23 -12.50 9.37 -0.97
N SER A 24 -11.46 8.99 -1.72
CA SER A 24 -10.32 9.87 -2.02
C SER A 24 -10.78 11.18 -2.69
N ARG A 25 -11.66 11.10 -3.70
CA ARG A 25 -12.24 12.29 -4.37
C ARG A 25 -13.12 13.15 -3.46
N ALA A 26 -13.72 12.55 -2.42
CA ALA A 26 -14.49 13.26 -1.40
C ALA A 26 -13.59 13.92 -0.33
N GLY A 27 -12.25 13.80 -0.44
CA GLY A 27 -11.31 14.36 0.52
C GLY A 27 -11.19 13.57 1.82
N VAL A 28 -11.68 12.33 1.85
CA VAL A 28 -11.54 11.45 3.01
C VAL A 28 -10.12 10.89 3.03
N PHE A 29 -9.49 10.90 4.20
CA PHE A 29 -8.16 10.31 4.39
C PHE A 29 -8.20 8.79 4.19
N THR A 30 -7.35 8.30 3.29
CA THR A 30 -7.30 6.91 2.84
C THR A 30 -5.99 6.25 3.23
N LEU A 31 -6.10 5.10 3.89
CA LEU A 31 -4.97 4.24 4.25
C LEU A 31 -5.09 2.91 3.51
N LEU A 32 -4.03 2.52 2.82
CA LEU A 32 -3.89 1.22 2.17
C LEU A 32 -2.87 0.35 2.90
N ASP A 33 -3.28 -0.87 3.25
CA ASP A 33 -2.44 -1.92 3.81
C ASP A 33 -2.63 -3.19 2.96
N PRO A 34 -1.79 -3.45 1.94
CA PRO A 34 -2.03 -4.53 0.99
C PRO A 34 -2.09 -5.91 1.68
N ASN A 35 -1.31 -6.11 2.76
CA ASN A 35 -1.27 -7.32 3.58
C ASN A 35 -1.30 -8.59 2.73
N ILE A 36 -0.23 -8.77 1.94
CA ILE A 36 -0.22 -9.66 0.78
C ILE A 36 -0.33 -11.11 1.25
N ARG A 37 -1.16 -11.87 0.53
CA ARG A 37 -1.28 -13.33 0.68
C ARG A 37 -1.05 -13.94 -0.68
N ALA A 38 0.22 -14.14 -1.04
CA ALA A 38 0.63 -14.56 -2.38
C ALA A 38 -0.12 -15.82 -2.89
N GLY A 39 -0.43 -16.77 -2.00
CA GLY A 39 -1.20 -17.97 -2.36
C GLY A 39 -2.66 -17.73 -2.78
N LEU A 40 -3.21 -16.53 -2.53
CA LEU A 40 -4.53 -16.11 -2.99
C LEU A 40 -4.49 -15.26 -4.26
N ILE A 41 -3.30 -14.89 -4.74
CA ILE A 41 -3.12 -14.01 -5.89
C ILE A 41 -2.74 -14.87 -7.10
N PRO A 42 -3.68 -15.12 -8.04
CA PRO A 42 -3.43 -16.00 -9.18
C PRO A 42 -2.47 -15.39 -10.21
N ASP A 43 -2.51 -14.06 -10.36
CA ASP A 43 -1.64 -13.31 -11.27
C ASP A 43 -0.90 -12.20 -10.50
N PRO A 44 0.36 -12.45 -10.09
CA PRO A 44 1.17 -11.47 -9.40
C PRO A 44 1.47 -10.21 -10.21
N ALA A 45 1.62 -10.32 -11.54
CA ALA A 45 1.93 -9.20 -12.39
C ALA A 45 0.73 -8.26 -12.51
N ALA A 46 -0.46 -8.82 -12.71
CA ALA A 46 -1.70 -8.05 -12.73
C ALA A 46 -1.97 -7.37 -11.38
N TYR A 47 -1.71 -8.04 -10.25
CA TYR A 47 -1.88 -7.44 -8.92
C TYR A 47 -0.92 -6.26 -8.70
N ARG A 48 0.36 -6.40 -9.07
CA ARG A 48 1.35 -5.31 -8.96
C ARG A 48 0.97 -4.10 -9.82
N ALA A 49 0.47 -4.33 -11.04
CA ALA A 49 -0.03 -3.26 -11.89
C ALA A 49 -1.22 -2.52 -11.24
N ARG A 50 -2.20 -3.26 -10.72
CA ARG A 50 -3.35 -2.69 -10.00
C ARG A 50 -2.93 -1.92 -8.75
N PHE A 51 -1.97 -2.45 -7.99
CA PHE A 51 -1.42 -1.78 -6.82
C PHE A 51 -0.88 -0.38 -7.16
N LEU A 52 -0.12 -0.25 -8.25
CA LEU A 52 0.38 1.04 -8.71
C LEU A 52 -0.76 2.00 -9.10
N ASP A 53 -1.83 1.49 -9.73
CA ASP A 53 -3.00 2.30 -10.09
C ASP A 53 -3.82 2.81 -8.88
N TRP A 54 -3.66 2.20 -7.71
CA TRP A 54 -4.30 2.64 -6.47
C TRP A 54 -3.57 3.79 -5.80
N LEU A 55 -2.24 3.86 -5.94
CA LEU A 55 -1.39 4.80 -5.20
C LEU A 55 -1.86 6.26 -5.28
N PRO A 56 -2.30 6.81 -6.44
CA PRO A 56 -2.78 8.19 -6.52
C PRO A 56 -3.99 8.52 -5.64
N TYR A 57 -4.71 7.50 -5.17
CA TYR A 57 -5.90 7.62 -4.33
C TYR A 57 -5.66 7.27 -2.87
N VAL A 58 -4.39 7.07 -2.47
CA VAL A 58 -3.99 6.68 -1.12
C VAL A 58 -3.22 7.84 -0.48
N ASP A 59 -3.58 8.20 0.75
CA ASP A 59 -2.85 9.22 1.52
C ASP A 59 -1.70 8.62 2.32
N LEU A 60 -1.88 7.40 2.84
CA LEU A 60 -0.88 6.67 3.61
C LEU A 60 -0.82 5.21 3.18
N LEU A 61 0.34 4.78 2.72
CA LEU A 61 0.61 3.38 2.42
C LEU A 61 1.36 2.77 3.61
N LYS A 62 0.87 1.65 4.14
CA LYS A 62 1.54 0.89 5.19
C LYS A 62 1.73 -0.55 4.71
N LEU A 63 2.92 -1.10 4.87
CA LEU A 63 3.21 -2.49 4.52
C LEU A 63 4.38 -3.04 5.33
N SER A 64 4.53 -4.37 5.34
CA SER A 64 5.73 -5.01 5.89
C SER A 64 6.88 -4.98 4.89
N GLU A 65 8.09 -5.24 5.37
CA GLU A 65 9.26 -5.46 4.50
C GLU A 65 9.05 -6.64 3.53
N GLU A 66 8.35 -7.69 3.98
CA GLU A 66 8.00 -8.84 3.13
C GLU A 66 7.04 -8.45 2.00
N ASP A 67 6.02 -7.64 2.29
CA ASP A 67 5.07 -7.13 1.30
C ASP A 67 5.77 -6.18 0.33
N ALA A 68 6.68 -5.32 0.83
CA ALA A 68 7.47 -4.41 0.00
C ALA A 68 8.35 -5.19 -0.98
N ALA A 69 9.07 -6.18 -0.48
CA ALA A 69 9.88 -7.07 -1.30
C ALA A 69 9.04 -7.81 -2.36
N TRP A 70 7.84 -8.27 -2.00
CA TRP A 70 6.95 -8.94 -2.95
C TRP A 70 6.42 -7.99 -4.04
N LEU A 71 6.21 -6.71 -3.73
CA LEU A 71 5.74 -5.70 -4.68
C LEU A 71 6.83 -5.13 -5.59
N GLY A 72 8.11 -5.38 -5.28
CA GLY A 72 9.26 -4.92 -6.06
C GLY A 72 10.16 -3.90 -5.36
N ASP A 73 9.85 -3.57 -4.09
CA ASP A 73 10.70 -2.76 -3.18
C ASP A 73 11.01 -1.33 -3.67
N ASP A 74 10.07 -0.71 -4.39
CA ASP A 74 10.20 0.67 -4.91
C ASP A 74 9.53 1.70 -3.99
N VAL A 75 9.93 1.73 -2.72
CA VAL A 75 9.32 2.58 -1.68
C VAL A 75 9.33 4.07 -2.08
N ALA A 76 10.44 4.54 -2.65
CA ALA A 76 10.58 5.93 -3.09
C ALA A 76 9.67 6.24 -4.29
N GLY A 77 9.58 5.34 -5.28
CA GLY A 77 8.67 5.49 -6.40
C GLY A 77 7.21 5.47 -5.95
N TRP A 78 6.85 4.62 -4.99
CA TRP A 78 5.50 4.60 -4.44
C TRP A 78 5.16 5.90 -3.71
N ALA A 79 6.06 6.42 -2.88
CA ALA A 79 5.86 7.71 -2.21
C ALA A 79 5.65 8.86 -3.21
N ALA A 80 6.39 8.85 -4.33
CA ALA A 80 6.24 9.84 -5.39
C ALA A 80 4.94 9.67 -6.21
N ALA A 81 4.39 8.45 -6.29
CA ALA A 81 3.22 8.14 -7.11
C ALA A 81 1.88 8.58 -6.51
N GLY A 82 1.80 8.81 -5.20
CA GLY A 82 0.52 9.19 -4.60
C GLY A 82 0.50 9.44 -3.10
N PRO A 83 0.89 8.49 -2.23
CA PRO A 83 0.88 8.67 -0.78
C PRO A 83 1.67 9.89 -0.31
N ALA A 84 1.23 10.50 0.78
CA ALA A 84 2.02 11.51 1.49
C ALA A 84 3.19 10.86 2.24
N ALA A 85 3.00 9.61 2.68
CA ALA A 85 4.03 8.78 3.27
C ALA A 85 3.81 7.29 3.00
N VAL A 86 4.91 6.55 2.97
CA VAL A 86 4.98 5.09 2.93
C VAL A 86 5.64 4.62 4.21
N VAL A 87 4.99 3.72 4.94
CA VAL A 87 5.47 3.16 6.20
C VAL A 87 5.79 1.69 5.99
N VAL A 88 7.06 1.33 6.13
CA VAL A 88 7.53 -0.06 6.06
C VAL A 88 7.85 -0.56 7.46
N THR A 89 7.13 -1.58 7.92
CA THR A 89 7.36 -2.20 9.23
C THR A 89 8.30 -3.41 9.12
N ARG A 90 9.24 -3.53 10.06
CA ARG A 90 10.24 -4.61 10.14
C ARG A 90 10.06 -5.49 11.38
N GLY A 91 8.81 -5.74 11.76
CA GLY A 91 8.49 -6.53 12.96
C GLY A 91 9.16 -5.97 14.22
N GLY A 92 9.97 -6.79 14.88
CA GLY A 92 10.70 -6.41 16.10
C GLY A 92 11.80 -5.38 15.91
N GLU A 93 12.22 -5.09 14.67
CA GLU A 93 13.24 -4.07 14.36
C GLU A 93 12.65 -2.66 14.29
N GLY A 94 11.32 -2.51 14.34
CA GLY A 94 10.62 -1.23 14.30
C GLY A 94 10.06 -0.89 12.92
N LEU A 95 10.17 0.37 12.50
CA LEU A 95 9.62 0.85 11.24
C LEU A 95 10.45 1.96 10.58
N HIS A 96 10.27 2.09 9.27
CA HIS A 96 10.83 3.15 8.44
C HIS A 96 9.69 3.90 7.72
N VAL A 97 9.84 5.20 7.57
CA VAL A 97 8.87 6.08 6.89
C VAL A 97 9.58 6.86 5.81
N THR A 98 9.09 6.76 4.59
CA THR A 98 9.52 7.58 3.45
C THR A 98 8.38 8.50 3.05
N THR A 99 8.60 9.82 3.07
CA THR A 99 7.58 10.80 2.66
C THR A 99 7.63 11.07 1.16
N ARG A 100 6.58 11.68 0.61
CA ARG A 100 6.56 12.13 -0.81
C ARG A 100 7.71 13.06 -1.17
N LYS A 101 8.26 13.80 -0.19
CA LYS A 101 9.39 14.71 -0.39
C LYS A 101 10.75 14.00 -0.37
N GLY A 102 10.77 12.67 -0.18
CA GLY A 102 11.99 11.89 -0.01
C GLY A 102 12.61 12.01 1.38
N GLU A 103 11.89 12.56 2.37
CA GLU A 103 12.35 12.57 3.77
C GLU A 103 12.18 11.18 4.37
N GLU A 104 13.19 10.72 5.09
CA GLU A 104 13.25 9.40 5.69
C GLU A 104 13.33 9.47 7.22
N PHE A 105 12.54 8.64 7.90
CA PHE A 105 12.51 8.55 9.36
C PHE A 105 12.51 7.09 9.79
N SER A 106 13.26 6.75 10.83
CA SER A 106 13.30 5.40 11.38
C SER A 106 13.01 5.44 12.88
N VAL A 107 12.21 4.49 13.34
CA VAL A 107 11.93 4.27 14.77
C VAL A 107 12.32 2.83 15.10
N PRO A 108 13.23 2.60 16.06
CA PRO A 108 13.62 1.24 16.45
C PRO A 108 12.45 0.52 17.15
N GLY A 109 12.46 -0.81 17.09
CA GLY A 109 11.56 -1.63 17.89
C GLY A 109 11.84 -1.54 19.39
N VAL A 110 10.90 -2.04 20.19
CA VAL A 110 10.95 -2.06 21.67
C VAL A 110 11.04 -3.50 22.16
#